data_AF-A0A164PJE7-F1
#
_entry.id   AF-A0A164PJE7-F1
#
_cell.length_a   1.000
_cell.length_b   1.000
_cell.length_c   1.000
_cell.angle_alpha   90.00
_cell.angle_beta   90.00
_cell.angle_gamma   90.00
#
_symmetry.space_group_name_H-M   'P 1'
#
loop_
_entity.id
_entity.type
_entity.pdbx_description
1 polymer ?
#
loop_
_entity_poly.entity_id
_entity_poly.type
_entity_poly.pdbx_seq_one_letter_code
_entity_poly.pdbx_strand_id
1 'polypeptide(L)'
;MPLVVDGFALGSRPRAIQIVWFSLLIVAQAGLALLLLTYYLSKSAQPRIPSLYNVVFLSFLESIVYVILFYTGQYMNTDPPYIQCFLQAVLKHGLDPAFIVSSLLLVSETWLNTLQGPKKSSRPIIRQVTLLALPYFNALLFAIPAAVLGLRFREKVVRGPHSFFS
;
A
#
# COMPACT_ATOMS: atom_id res chain seq x y z
N MET A 1 -18.14 21.89 -15.09
CA MET A 1 -17.17 21.14 -15.90
C MET A 1 -16.47 20.14 -14.99
N PRO A 2 -16.67 18.83 -15.13
CA PRO A 2 -15.86 17.88 -14.40
C PRO A 2 -14.43 17.94 -14.97
N LEU A 3 -13.44 18.12 -14.10
CA LEU A 3 -12.03 17.99 -14.42
C LEU A 3 -11.80 16.55 -14.88
N VAL A 4 -11.62 16.36 -16.19
CA VAL A 4 -11.13 15.10 -16.74
C VAL A 4 -9.68 15.00 -16.26
N VAL A 5 -9.46 14.20 -15.22
CA VAL A 5 -8.12 13.83 -14.80
C VAL A 5 -7.61 12.88 -15.87
N ASP A 6 -6.77 13.39 -16.76
CA ASP A 6 -6.11 12.64 -17.82
C ASP A 6 -5.21 11.56 -17.19
N GLY A 7 -5.80 10.41 -16.87
CA GLY A 7 -5.06 9.21 -16.55
C GLY A 7 -4.15 8.85 -17.73
N PHE A 8 -2.99 8.25 -17.44
CA PHE A 8 -2.00 7.84 -18.44
C PHE A 8 -2.67 7.19 -19.67
N ALA A 9 -2.62 7.84 -20.83
CA ALA A 9 -3.10 7.27 -22.07
C ALA A 9 -2.28 5.99 -22.39
N LEU A 10 -2.89 4.82 -22.16
CA LEU A 10 -2.25 3.49 -22.17
C LEU A 10 -1.87 2.99 -23.58
N GLY A 11 -1.67 3.90 -24.54
CA GLY A 11 -1.26 3.59 -25.90
C GLY A 11 -2.25 2.72 -26.67
N SER A 12 -1.77 2.05 -27.72
CA SER A 12 -2.60 1.26 -28.65
C SER A 12 -3.08 -0.09 -28.09
N ARG A 13 -2.54 -0.56 -26.96
CA ARG A 13 -2.86 -1.87 -26.36
C ARG A 13 -3.06 -1.78 -24.84
N PRO A 14 -4.06 -1.01 -24.36
CA PRO A 14 -4.26 -0.77 -22.93
C PRO A 14 -4.50 -2.05 -22.13
N ARG A 15 -5.15 -3.04 -22.75
CA ARG A 15 -5.47 -4.33 -22.14
C ARG A 15 -4.22 -5.17 -21.83
N ALA A 16 -3.28 -5.23 -22.77
CA ALA A 16 -2.06 -6.01 -22.59
C ALA A 16 -1.21 -5.44 -21.45
N ILE A 17 -1.11 -4.11 -21.39
CA ILE A 17 -0.37 -3.41 -20.32
C ILE A 17 -1.03 -3.66 -18.97
N GLN A 18 -2.36 -3.58 -18.87
CA GLN A 18 -3.10 -3.91 -17.65
C GLN A 18 -2.87 -5.34 -17.18
N ILE A 19 -2.93 -6.33 -18.07
CA ILE A 19 -2.72 -7.73 -17.70
C ILE A 19 -1.28 -7.96 -17.21
N VAL A 20 -0.28 -7.38 -17.89
CA VAL A 20 1.12 -7.46 -17.46
C VAL A 20 1.30 -6.83 -16.08
N TRP A 21 0.71 -5.65 -15.86
CA TRP A 21 0.74 -4.97 -14.57
C TRP A 21 0.13 -5.80 -13.45
N PHE A 22 -1.07 -6.35 -13.64
CA PHE A 22 -1.71 -7.21 -12.65
C PHE A 22 -0.93 -8.50 -12.40
N SER A 23 -0.31 -9.07 -13.43
CA SER A 23 0.52 -10.28 -13.30
C SER A 23 1.76 -10.01 -12.43
N LEU A 24 2.44 -8.88 -12.65
CA LEU A 24 3.56 -8.45 -11.81
C LEU A 24 3.12 -8.21 -10.36
N LEU A 25 1.96 -7.58 -10.15
CA LEU A 25 1.41 -7.36 -8.81
C LEU A 25 1.08 -8.66 -8.08
N ILE A 26 0.51 -9.66 -8.77
CA ILE A 26 0.20 -10.97 -8.18
C ILE A 26 1.49 -11.71 -7.81
N VAL A 27 2.51 -11.68 -8.67
CA VAL A 27 3.82 -12.28 -8.36
C VAL A 27 4.45 -11.57 -7.16
N ALA A 28 4.40 -10.24 -7.11
CA ALA A 28 4.88 -9.47 -5.98
C ALA A 28 4.13 -9.80 -4.68
N GLN A 29 2.79 -9.88 -4.73
CA GLN A 29 1.95 -10.25 -3.60
C GLN A 29 2.27 -11.65 -3.08
N ALA A 30 2.44 -12.64 -3.97
CA ALA A 30 2.83 -13.99 -3.59
C ALA A 30 4.23 -14.03 -2.95
N GLY A 31 5.19 -13.30 -3.51
CA GLY A 31 6.53 -13.17 -2.95
C GLY A 31 6.53 -12.51 -1.57
N LEU A 32 5.75 -11.44 -1.38
CA LEU A 32 5.59 -10.76 -0.10
C LEU A 32 4.91 -11.65 0.95
N ALA A 33 3.87 -12.41 0.56
CA ALA A 33 3.23 -13.38 1.44
C ALA A 33 4.21 -14.47 1.89
N LEU A 34 5.00 -15.01 0.97
CA LEU A 34 6.04 -16.00 1.28
C LEU A 34 7.11 -15.42 2.20
N LEU A 35 7.50 -14.16 1.99
CA LEU A 35 8.47 -13.47 2.85
C LEU A 35 7.92 -13.26 4.26
N LEU A 36 6.67 -12.83 4.40
CA LEU A 36 5.98 -12.71 5.70
C LEU A 36 5.85 -14.05 6.41
N LEU A 37 5.53 -15.12 5.66
CA LEU A 37 5.47 -16.47 6.20
C LEU A 37 6.84 -16.95 6.67
N THR A 38 7.87 -16.73 5.86
CA THR A 38 9.27 -17.00 6.22
C THR A 38 9.64 -16.22 7.48
N TYR A 39 9.15 -14.99 7.59
CA TYR A 39 9.36 -14.19 8.78
C TYR A 39 8.73 -14.83 10.01
N TYR A 40 7.48 -15.25 9.91
CA TYR A 40 6.77 -15.91 10.99
C TYR A 40 7.43 -17.24 11.43
N LEU A 41 7.88 -18.06 10.47
CA LEU A 41 8.42 -19.40 10.74
C LEU A 41 9.89 -19.38 11.21
N SER A 42 10.70 -18.43 10.75
CA SER A 42 12.12 -18.38 11.05
C SER A 42 12.39 -17.86 12.47
N LYS A 43 12.50 -18.77 13.45
CA LYS A 43 12.89 -18.48 14.85
C LYS A 43 14.35 -18.06 15.03
N SER A 44 15.22 -18.34 14.06
CA SER A 44 16.69 -18.13 14.16
C SER A 44 17.16 -16.78 13.59
N ALA A 45 16.29 -16.06 12.88
CA ALA A 45 16.61 -14.72 12.37
C ALA A 45 16.52 -13.69 13.51
N GLN A 46 17.63 -13.54 14.24
CA GLN A 46 17.93 -12.49 15.23
C GLN A 46 17.55 -11.06 14.76
N PRO A 47 17.43 -10.11 15.71
CA PRO A 47 16.26 -9.26 15.89
C PRO A 47 15.90 -8.48 14.62
N ARG A 48 14.76 -8.81 14.01
CA ARG A 48 14.28 -8.06 12.86
C ARG A 48 14.04 -6.61 13.26
N ILE A 49 14.58 -5.71 12.45
CA ILE A 49 14.24 -4.29 12.44
C ILE A 49 12.70 -4.21 12.30
N PRO A 50 11.95 -3.78 13.34
CA PRO A 50 10.48 -3.80 13.30
C PRO A 50 9.91 -3.01 12.12
N SER A 51 10.61 -1.94 11.72
CA SER A 51 10.27 -1.14 10.54
C SER A 51 10.31 -1.94 9.24
N LEU A 52 11.18 -2.95 9.11
CA LEU A 52 11.24 -3.80 7.92
C LEU A 52 9.99 -4.67 7.81
N TYR A 53 9.53 -5.22 8.93
CA TYR A 53 8.29 -5.99 8.97
C TYR A 53 7.10 -5.12 8.57
N ASN A 54 7.01 -3.90 9.11
CA ASN A 54 5.96 -2.95 8.75
C ASN A 54 5.96 -2.60 7.26
N VAL A 55 7.11 -2.30 6.67
CA VAL A 55 7.20 -2.00 5.23
C VAL A 55 6.71 -3.19 4.40
N VAL A 56 7.20 -4.40 4.68
CA VAL A 56 6.79 -5.61 3.94
C VAL A 56 5.29 -5.88 4.10
N PHE A 57 4.77 -5.71 5.31
CA PHE A 57 3.34 -5.89 5.59
C PHE A 57 2.47 -4.85 4.89
N LEU A 58 2.85 -3.57 4.91
CA LEU A 58 2.14 -2.51 4.21
C LEU A 58 2.20 -2.70 2.68
N SER A 59 3.36 -3.07 2.13
CA SER A 59 3.47 -3.42 0.70
C SER A 59 2.56 -4.58 0.31
N PHE A 60 2.41 -5.57 1.18
CA PHE A 60 1.48 -6.67 0.95
C PHE A 60 0.03 -6.18 0.94
N LEU A 61 -0.38 -5.35 1.90
CA LEU A 61 -1.73 -4.78 1.94
C LEU A 61 -2.01 -3.89 0.72
N GLU A 62 -1.08 -3.02 0.33
CA GLU A 62 -1.21 -2.20 -0.87
C GLU A 62 -1.39 -3.05 -2.12
N SER A 63 -0.59 -4.12 -2.26
CA SER A 63 -0.70 -5.02 -3.41
C SER A 63 -2.12 -5.59 -3.54
N ILE A 64 -2.76 -5.96 -2.42
CA ILE A 64 -4.16 -6.41 -2.38
C ILE A 64 -5.10 -5.33 -2.91
N VAL A 65 -4.94 -4.08 -2.44
CA VAL A 65 -5.77 -2.93 -2.85
C VAL A 65 -5.68 -2.69 -4.36
N TYR A 66 -4.47 -2.79 -4.92
CA TYR A 66 -4.25 -2.61 -6.34
C TYR A 66 -4.92 -3.71 -7.19
N VAL A 67 -5.05 -4.94 -6.67
CA VAL A 67 -5.66 -6.07 -7.40
C VAL A 67 -7.16 -6.28 -7.10
N ILE A 68 -7.81 -5.47 -6.25
CA ILE A 68 -9.24 -5.61 -5.91
C ILE A 68 -10.11 -5.73 -7.18
N LEU A 69 -9.96 -4.81 -8.15
CA LEU A 69 -10.77 -4.85 -9.38
C LEU A 69 -10.48 -6.08 -10.24
N PHE A 70 -9.25 -6.60 -10.16
CA PHE A 70 -8.89 -7.84 -10.85
C PHE A 70 -9.61 -9.03 -10.22
N TYR A 71 -9.59 -9.14 -8.89
CA TYR A 71 -10.30 -10.21 -8.17
C TYR A 71 -11.81 -10.15 -8.28
N THR A 72 -12.40 -8.96 -8.41
CA THR A 72 -13.85 -8.81 -8.62
C THR A 72 -14.27 -8.98 -10.10
N GLY A 73 -13.31 -9.20 -11.00
CA GLY A 73 -13.57 -9.29 -12.44
C GLY A 73 -13.95 -7.96 -13.10
N GLN A 74 -13.86 -6.83 -12.38
CA GLN A 74 -14.24 -5.50 -12.84
C GLN A 74 -13.06 -4.69 -13.40
N TYR A 75 -11.87 -5.29 -13.55
CA TYR A 75 -10.67 -4.61 -14.03
C TYR A 75 -10.81 -3.98 -15.42
N MET A 76 -11.68 -4.55 -16.27
CA MET A 76 -12.01 -4.06 -17.63
C MET A 76 -13.24 -3.16 -17.67
N ASN A 77 -13.95 -3.00 -16.55
CA ASN A 77 -15.14 -2.16 -16.51
C ASN A 77 -14.72 -0.69 -16.37
N THR A 78 -15.24 0.15 -17.26
CA THR A 78 -15.02 1.61 -17.26
C THR A 78 -15.78 2.29 -16.14
N ASP A 79 -16.90 1.71 -15.71
CA ASP A 79 -17.73 2.18 -14.58
C ASP A 79 -17.87 1.06 -13.54
N PRO A 80 -16.84 0.82 -12.70
CA PRO A 80 -16.90 -0.23 -11.70
C PRO A 80 -17.96 0.11 -10.63
N PRO A 81 -18.52 -0.91 -9.96
CA PRO A 81 -19.47 -0.68 -8.87
C PRO A 81 -18.89 0.23 -7.79
N TYR A 82 -19.66 1.23 -7.37
CA TYR A 82 -19.28 2.25 -6.37
C TYR A 82 -18.53 1.67 -5.16
N ILE A 83 -18.99 0.53 -4.61
CA ILE A 83 -18.38 -0.08 -3.42
C ILE A 83 -16.91 -0.44 -3.65
N GLN A 84 -16.57 -0.95 -4.85
CA GLN A 84 -15.21 -1.38 -5.16
C GLN A 84 -14.29 -0.18 -5.35
N CYS A 85 -14.76 0.84 -6.09
CA CYS A 85 -14.04 2.11 -6.25
C CYS A 85 -13.84 2.82 -4.91
N PHE A 86 -14.88 2.84 -4.06
CA PHE A 86 -14.86 3.45 -2.75
C PHE A 86 -13.84 2.77 -1.84
N LEU A 87 -13.90 1.43 -1.73
CA LEU A 87 -12.93 0.68 -0.92
C LEU A 87 -11.51 0.88 -1.43
N GLN A 88 -11.31 0.82 -2.75
CA GLN A 88 -9.98 1.03 -3.34
C GLN A 88 -9.47 2.44 -3.06
N ALA A 89 -10.27 3.48 -3.26
CA ALA A 89 -9.87 4.86 -3.02
C ALA A 89 -9.54 5.12 -1.54
N VAL A 90 -10.40 4.66 -0.61
CA VAL A 90 -10.16 4.83 0.84
C VAL A 90 -8.90 4.12 1.28
N LEU A 91 -8.73 2.86 0.87
CA LEU A 91 -7.56 2.07 1.25
C LEU A 91 -6.28 2.59 0.60
N LYS A 92 -6.34 3.02 -0.66
CA LYS A 92 -5.19 3.60 -1.38
C LYS A 92 -4.74 4.90 -0.74
N HIS A 93 -5.65 5.83 -0.48
CA HIS A 93 -5.31 7.10 0.16
C HIS A 93 -4.83 6.94 1.61
N GLY A 94 -5.25 5.89 2.31
CA GLY A 94 -4.72 5.55 3.64
C GLY A 94 -3.34 4.88 3.59
N LEU A 95 -3.19 3.85 2.75
CA LEU A 95 -1.99 3.01 2.74
C LEU A 95 -0.81 3.64 2.01
N ASP A 96 -1.02 4.39 0.91
CA ASP A 96 0.09 5.03 0.16
C ASP A 96 0.94 5.94 1.09
N PRO A 97 0.35 6.87 1.89
CA PRO A 97 1.11 7.67 2.83
C PRO A 97 1.74 6.84 3.95
N ALA A 98 1.06 5.79 4.43
CA ALA A 98 1.58 4.92 5.48
C ALA A 98 2.81 4.14 5.02
N PHE A 99 2.81 3.65 3.77
CA PHE A 99 3.95 2.99 3.16
C PHE A 99 5.15 3.93 3.03
N ILE A 100 4.94 5.18 2.61
CA ILE A 100 6.00 6.19 2.53
C ILE A 100 6.60 6.45 3.91
N VAL A 101 5.77 6.70 4.93
CA VAL A 101 6.24 6.92 6.30
C VAL A 101 7.01 5.71 6.81
N SER A 102 6.47 4.50 6.63
CA SER A 102 7.14 3.26 7.05
C SER A 102 8.49 3.06 6.35
N SER A 103 8.59 3.43 5.07
CA SER A 103 9.84 3.35 4.30
C SER A 103 10.88 4.33 4.80
N LEU A 104 10.49 5.57 5.12
CA LEU A 104 11.37 6.57 5.74
C LEU A 104 11.86 6.11 7.12
N LEU A 105 10.99 5.49 7.92
CA LEU A 105 11.36 4.92 9.20
C LEU A 105 12.36 3.76 9.05
N LEU A 106 12.17 2.89 8.05
CA LEU A 106 13.12 1.82 7.75
C LEU A 106 14.49 2.37 7.32
N VAL A 107 14.52 3.35 6.43
CA VAL A 107 15.78 3.98 5.97
C VAL A 107 16.50 4.65 7.13
N SER A 108 15.79 5.43 7.94
CA SER A 108 16.38 6.10 9.11
C SER A 108 16.87 5.11 10.16
N GLU A 109 16.13 4.04 10.43
CA GLU A 109 16.56 2.99 11.36
C GLU A 109 17.79 2.24 10.85
N THR A 110 17.83 1.92 9.56
CA THR A 110 18.97 1.24 8.92
C THR A 110 20.21 2.13 8.94
N TRP A 111 20.05 3.42 8.63
CA TRP A 111 21.12 4.41 8.68
C TRP A 111 21.70 4.56 10.08
N LEU A 112 20.84 4.75 11.09
CA LEU A 112 21.27 4.86 12.49
C LEU A 112 21.96 3.59 12.99
N ASN A 113 21.49 2.41 12.59
CA ASN A 113 22.12 1.14 12.96
C ASN A 113 23.49 0.96 12.31
N THR A 114 23.65 1.42 11.07
CA THR A 114 24.93 1.39 10.35
C THR A 114 25.94 2.33 11.04
N LEU A 115 25.51 3.53 11.44
CA LEU A 115 26.36 4.49 12.15
C LEU A 115 26.74 4.05 13.58
N GLN A 116 25.85 3.38 14.31
CA GLN A 116 26.09 2.95 15.69
C GLN A 116 26.97 1.69 15.79
N GLY A 117 27.19 0.97 14.69
CA GLY A 117 27.98 -0.26 14.65
C GLY A 117 27.34 -1.42 15.44
N PRO A 118 28.07 -2.52 15.69
CA PRO A 118 27.55 -3.72 16.38
C PRO A 118 27.26 -3.52 17.88
N LYS A 119 27.18 -2.28 18.37
CA LYS A 119 26.83 -2.01 19.76
C LYS A 119 25.40 -2.45 20.03
N LYS A 120 25.22 -3.23 21.09
CA LYS A 120 23.91 -3.67 21.61
C LYS A 120 23.17 -2.44 22.15
N SER A 121 22.57 -1.67 21.25
CA SER A 121 21.74 -0.52 21.58
C SER A 121 20.49 -1.03 22.29
N SER A 122 20.42 -0.82 23.60
CA SER A 122 19.19 -1.03 24.37
C SER A 122 18.18 -0.01 23.87
N ARG A 123 17.41 -0.37 22.84
CA ARG A 123 16.40 0.51 22.27
C ARG A 123 15.22 0.56 23.23
N PRO A 124 14.79 1.75 23.68
CA PRO A 124 13.62 1.85 24.55
C PRO A 124 12.39 1.35 23.79
N ILE A 125 11.58 0.52 24.45
CA ILE A 125 10.34 -0.07 23.91
C ILE A 125 9.43 1.02 23.33
N ILE A 126 9.38 2.20 23.99
CA ILE A 126 8.61 3.36 23.54
C ILE A 126 8.98 3.76 22.11
N ARG A 127 10.28 3.83 21.78
CA ARG A 127 10.74 4.16 20.43
C ARG A 127 10.29 3.10 19.41
N GLN A 128 10.33 1.82 19.77
CA GLN A 128 9.84 0.76 18.88
C GLN A 128 8.33 0.84 18.66
N VAL A 129 7.55 1.10 19.72
CA VAL A 129 6.10 1.25 19.64
C VAL A 129 5.73 2.47 18.80
N THR A 130 6.40 3.62 18.98
CA THR A 130 6.15 4.82 18.18
C THR A 130 6.46 4.60 16.71
N LEU A 131 7.60 3.96 16.40
CA LEU A 131 7.95 3.60 15.02
C LEU A 131 6.94 2.64 14.39
N LEU A 132 6.34 1.76 15.21
CA LEU A 132 5.31 0.85 14.74
C LEU A 132 3.96 1.54 14.51
N ALA A 133 3.55 2.41 15.42
CA ALA A 133 2.22 3.02 15.43
C ALA A 133 2.07 4.17 14.44
N LEU A 134 3.15 4.92 14.17
CA LEU A 134 3.11 6.12 13.34
C LEU A 134 2.56 5.88 11.91
N PRO A 135 2.99 4.84 11.17
CA PRO A 135 2.45 4.55 9.84
C PRO A 135 0.94 4.27 9.85
N TYR A 136 0.45 3.51 10.83
CA TYR A 136 -0.97 3.18 10.94
C TYR A 136 -1.82 4.37 11.37
N PHE A 137 -1.31 5.20 12.29
CA PHE A 137 -1.97 6.45 12.64
C PHE A 137 -2.09 7.38 11.44
N ASN A 138 -1.01 7.50 10.65
CA ASN A 138 -1.02 8.23 9.39
C ASN A 138 -2.03 7.63 8.40
N ALA A 139 -2.12 6.31 8.32
CA ALA A 139 -3.11 5.63 7.49
C ALA A 139 -4.54 6.04 7.85
N LEU A 140 -4.87 6.04 9.15
CA LEU A 140 -6.19 6.46 9.63
C LEU A 140 -6.46 7.94 9.35
N LEU A 141 -5.45 8.79 9.52
CA LEU A 141 -5.56 10.24 9.29
C LEU A 141 -5.94 10.57 7.85
N PHE A 142 -5.46 9.80 6.87
CA PHE A 142 -5.81 9.99 5.45
C PHE A 142 -7.02 9.15 5.00
N ALA A 143 -7.20 7.95 5.55
CA ALA A 143 -8.33 7.08 5.21
C ALA A 143 -9.67 7.65 5.69
N ILE A 144 -9.74 8.26 6.88
CA ILE A 144 -10.99 8.79 7.44
C ILE A 144 -11.54 9.93 6.58
N PRO A 145 -10.79 10.99 6.24
CA PRO A 145 -11.26 12.03 5.33
C PRO A 145 -11.67 11.48 3.96
N ALA A 146 -10.89 10.54 3.39
CA ALA A 146 -11.23 9.90 2.13
C ALA A 146 -12.58 9.14 2.21
N ALA A 147 -12.82 8.42 3.31
CA ALA A 147 -14.07 7.72 3.55
C ALA A 147 -15.24 8.70 3.73
N VAL A 148 -15.05 9.77 4.50
CA VAL A 148 -16.08 10.81 4.71
C VAL A 148 -16.43 11.50 3.40
N LEU A 149 -15.43 11.87 2.59
CA LEU A 149 -15.64 12.49 1.29
C LEU A 149 -16.32 11.55 0.31
N GLY A 150 -15.90 10.27 0.24
CA GLY A 150 -16.52 9.29 -0.65
C GLY A 150 -17.97 8.96 -0.27
N LEU A 151 -18.30 8.95 1.02
CA LEU A 151 -19.68 8.79 1.49
C LEU A 151 -20.55 10.02 1.25
N ARG A 152 -19.99 11.23 1.37
CA ARG A 152 -20.73 12.49 1.16
C ARG A 152 -20.91 12.84 -0.31
N PHE A 153 -19.94 12.53 -1.17
CA PHE A 153 -19.94 12.87 -2.59
C PHE A 153 -19.74 11.62 -3.43
N ARG A 154 -20.77 10.77 -3.51
CA ARG A 154 -20.70 9.51 -4.27
C ARG A 154 -20.33 9.75 -5.74
N GLU A 155 -20.77 10.86 -6.32
CA GLU A 155 -20.47 11.24 -7.70
C GLU A 155 -18.98 11.54 -7.95
N LYS A 156 -18.17 11.74 -6.92
CA LYS A 156 -16.71 11.96 -7.04
C LYS A 156 -15.89 10.68 -6.92
N VAL A 157 -16.51 9.56 -6.54
CA VAL A 157 -15.86 8.25 -6.45
C VAL A 157 -16.01 7.55 -7.80
N VAL A 158 -15.22 7.99 -8.76
CA VAL A 158 -15.23 7.47 -10.13
C VAL A 158 -13.83 7.09 -10.55
N ARG A 159 -13.73 5.96 -11.23
CA ARG A 159 -12.50 5.53 -11.88
C ARG A 159 -12.23 6.45 -13.05
N GLY A 160 -11.03 7.03 -13.10
CA GLY A 160 -10.58 7.76 -14.28
C GLY A 160 -10.64 6.84 -15.52
N PRO A 161 -11.08 7.33 -16.69
CA PRO A 161 -11.22 6.51 -17.91
C PRO A 161 -9.92 5.76 -18.32
N HIS A 162 -8.78 6.26 -17.85
CA HIS A 162 -7.45 5.75 -18.16
C HIS A 162 -6.63 5.38 -16.91
N SER A 163 -7.25 5.32 -15.74
CA SER A 163 -6.55 4.94 -14.50
C SER A 163 -6.64 3.44 -14.24
N PHE A 164 -5.54 2.87 -13.76
CA PHE A 164 -5.50 1.48 -13.28
C PHE A 164 -6.31 1.28 -11.99
N PHE A 165 -6.60 2.36 -11.28
CA PHE A 165 -7.21 2.40 -9.96
C PHE A 165 -8.22 3.55 -9.90
N SER A 166 -9.17 3.47 -8.98
CA SER A 166 -10.15 4.53 -8.73
C SER A 166 -9.56 5.69 -7.95
#